data_AF-A0A932HAW6-F1
#
_entry.id   AF-A0A932HAW6-F1
#
_cell.length_a   1.000
_cell.length_b   1.000
_cell.length_c   1.000
_cell.angle_alpha   90.00
_cell.angle_beta   90.00
_cell.angle_gamma   90.00
#
_symmetry.space_group_name_H-M   'P 1'
#
loop_
_entity.id
_entity.type
_entity.pdbx_description
1 polymer ?
#
loop_
_entity_poly.entity_id
_entity_poly.type
_entity_poly.pdbx_seq_one_letter_code
_entity_poly.pdbx_strand_id
1 'polypeptide(L)'
;LEAWGGGPGLVDNEHKACARDGIPIFYETPALALLAGDRGVAGVRARHQGKTVEIRSKAVILACGGFESNAEMRARYLGPSWDLAKVRGTRYNTGQGIRMALELDALPYGHWSGCHAVGWDLNAPPFGDLAVGDNFQKHSYPLGIMVNARGGRFVDEGADFRNYTYAKYGAVILAQPGMFAWQIFDQKVIHMLRDEYRIKQVTKAKADTLKELVSRLEGVDAKRCLQTIEEYNRSIRTDIAFNPTIKDGRCTAGLAVPKSNWANPLDTPPFEAYAVTCGVTFTFGGVKISAAGEIEDTAGKPIPGLYAAGEMVGGLFFHNYPGGTGLTSGAVFGKLAGASAGGRVKG
;
A
#
# COMPACT_ATOMS: atom_id res chain seq x y z
N LEU A 1 -22.44 7.53 -9.41
CA LEU A 1 -21.92 7.40 -8.03
C LEU A 1 -20.98 8.56 -7.80
N GLU A 2 -21.37 9.52 -6.97
CA GLU A 2 -20.47 10.53 -6.42
C GLU A 2 -20.16 10.08 -4.98
N ALA A 3 -18.88 9.78 -4.69
CA ALA A 3 -18.47 9.28 -3.39
C ALA A 3 -17.62 10.34 -2.68
N TRP A 4 -18.10 10.79 -1.51
CA TRP A 4 -17.41 11.73 -0.64
C TRP A 4 -16.69 10.98 0.48
N GLY A 5 -15.44 11.34 0.79
CA GLY A 5 -14.67 10.72 1.86
C GLY A 5 -13.84 9.49 1.47
N GLY A 6 -13.59 9.26 0.17
CA GLY A 6 -12.70 8.19 -0.30
C GLY A 6 -13.31 6.79 -0.16
N GLY A 7 -12.53 5.83 0.35
CA GLY A 7 -12.91 4.42 0.47
C GLY A 7 -14.20 4.18 1.27
N PRO A 8 -14.33 4.71 2.50
CA PRO A 8 -15.54 4.54 3.31
C PRO A 8 -16.82 5.04 2.61
N GLY A 9 -16.77 6.24 2.02
CA GLY A 9 -17.92 6.78 1.30
C GLY A 9 -18.30 6.00 0.06
N LEU A 10 -17.31 5.43 -0.65
CA LEU A 10 -17.58 4.51 -1.77
C LEU A 10 -18.30 3.25 -1.26
N VAL A 11 -17.76 2.62 -0.21
CA VAL A 11 -18.35 1.41 0.38
C VAL A 11 -19.78 1.66 0.87
N ASP A 12 -20.04 2.78 1.55
CA ASP A 12 -21.38 3.14 2.03
C ASP A 12 -22.38 3.32 0.88
N ASN A 13 -21.95 3.95 -0.21
CA ASN A 13 -22.80 4.14 -1.37
C ASN A 13 -23.13 2.82 -2.09
N GLU A 14 -22.16 1.91 -2.22
CA GLU A 14 -22.40 0.59 -2.80
C GLU A 14 -23.34 -0.26 -1.90
N HIS A 15 -23.20 -0.20 -0.57
CA HIS A 15 -24.14 -0.87 0.35
C HIS A 15 -25.57 -0.33 0.20
N LYS A 16 -25.73 0.99 0.09
CA LYS A 16 -27.05 1.61 -0.17
C LYS A 16 -27.63 1.17 -1.51
N ALA A 17 -26.80 1.02 -2.54
CA ALA A 17 -27.24 0.51 -3.84
C ALA A 17 -27.71 -0.94 -3.74
N CYS A 18 -26.95 -1.82 -3.08
CA CYS A 18 -27.37 -3.20 -2.82
C CYS A 18 -28.71 -3.27 -2.06
N ALA A 19 -28.87 -2.46 -1.01
CA ALA A 19 -30.11 -2.41 -0.23
C ALA A 19 -31.31 -1.93 -1.06
N ARG A 20 -31.14 -0.87 -1.86
CA ARG A 20 -32.17 -0.35 -2.77
C ARG A 20 -32.62 -1.40 -3.79
N ASP A 21 -31.68 -2.16 -4.33
CA ASP A 21 -31.93 -3.13 -5.40
C ASP A 21 -32.25 -4.54 -4.85
N GLY A 22 -32.39 -4.69 -3.52
CA GLY A 22 -32.75 -5.94 -2.87
C GLY A 22 -31.69 -7.04 -2.96
N ILE A 23 -30.42 -6.67 -3.15
CA ILE A 23 -29.30 -7.62 -3.24
C ILE A 23 -28.91 -8.07 -1.82
N PRO A 24 -29.04 -9.36 -1.47
CA PRO A 24 -28.69 -9.84 -0.14
C PRO A 24 -27.18 -9.86 0.09
N ILE A 25 -26.75 -9.39 1.27
CA ILE A 25 -25.35 -9.43 1.73
C ILE A 25 -25.27 -10.38 2.93
N PHE A 26 -24.45 -11.42 2.81
CA PHE A 26 -24.24 -12.41 3.87
C PHE A 26 -22.87 -12.19 4.53
N TYR A 27 -22.88 -11.66 5.76
CA TYR A 27 -21.69 -11.58 6.61
C TYR A 27 -21.35 -12.95 7.20
N GLU A 28 -20.14 -13.08 7.76
CA GLU A 28 -19.65 -14.31 8.41
C GLU A 28 -19.80 -15.56 7.53
N THR A 29 -19.70 -15.35 6.21
CA THR A 29 -19.93 -16.38 5.19
C THR A 29 -18.71 -16.57 4.29
N PRO A 30 -17.55 -16.98 4.84
CA PRO A 30 -16.35 -17.16 4.02
C PRO A 30 -16.57 -18.26 2.97
N ALA A 31 -16.23 -17.94 1.72
CA ALA A 31 -16.13 -18.92 0.65
C ALA A 31 -14.92 -19.83 0.89
N LEU A 32 -15.11 -21.14 0.76
CA LEU A 32 -14.11 -22.17 1.04
C LEU A 32 -13.52 -22.76 -0.24
N ALA A 33 -14.37 -22.93 -1.27
CA ALA A 33 -14.01 -23.48 -2.56
C ALA A 33 -15.00 -23.05 -3.65
N LEU A 34 -14.55 -23.03 -4.89
CA LEU A 34 -15.43 -22.94 -6.07
C LEU A 34 -16.05 -24.32 -6.34
N LEU A 35 -17.32 -24.34 -6.73
CA LEU A 35 -17.98 -25.54 -7.23
C LEU A 35 -17.76 -25.59 -8.75
N ALA A 36 -16.77 -26.34 -9.21
CA ALA A 36 -16.41 -26.43 -10.62
C ALA A 36 -16.54 -27.86 -11.16
N GLY A 37 -16.73 -27.99 -12.47
CA GLY A 37 -16.66 -29.24 -13.24
C GLY A 37 -16.39 -28.95 -14.71
N ASP A 38 -16.61 -29.93 -15.60
CA ASP A 38 -16.25 -29.81 -17.02
C ASP A 38 -16.91 -28.65 -17.77
N ARG A 39 -18.04 -28.15 -17.25
CA ARG A 39 -18.80 -27.02 -17.83
C ARG A 39 -18.42 -25.66 -17.24
N GLY A 40 -17.40 -25.61 -16.37
CA GLY A 40 -16.94 -24.42 -15.65
C GLY A 40 -17.49 -24.32 -14.23
N VAL A 41 -17.51 -23.09 -13.72
CA VAL A 41 -17.91 -22.78 -12.33
C VAL A 41 -19.44 -22.68 -12.21
N ALA A 42 -19.98 -23.37 -11.20
CA ALA A 42 -21.40 -23.54 -10.92
C ALA A 42 -21.80 -23.05 -9.51
N GLY A 43 -20.93 -22.30 -8.83
CA GLY A 43 -21.21 -21.70 -7.52
C GLY A 43 -20.03 -21.75 -6.57
N VAL A 44 -20.34 -21.61 -5.27
CA VAL A 44 -19.34 -21.61 -4.19
C VAL A 44 -19.79 -22.53 -3.06
N ARG A 45 -18.83 -23.21 -2.44
CA ARG A 45 -18.99 -23.80 -1.11
C ARG A 45 -18.58 -22.76 -0.08
N ALA A 46 -19.44 -22.46 0.88
CA ALA A 46 -19.18 -21.48 1.93
C ALA A 46 -19.45 -22.06 3.31
N ARG A 47 -19.00 -21.37 4.36
CA ARG A 47 -19.43 -21.63 5.73
C ARG A 47 -20.40 -20.55 6.17
N HIS A 48 -21.64 -20.89 6.50
CA HIS A 48 -22.64 -19.95 6.99
C HIS A 48 -23.20 -20.45 8.32
N GLN A 49 -23.17 -19.61 9.36
CA GLN A 49 -23.67 -19.97 10.71
C GLN A 49 -23.11 -21.32 11.22
N GLY A 50 -21.82 -21.54 11.02
CA GLY A 50 -21.12 -22.77 11.42
C GLY A 50 -21.35 -23.99 10.53
N LYS A 51 -22.25 -23.93 9.54
CA LYS A 51 -22.53 -25.03 8.62
C LYS A 51 -21.87 -24.81 7.26
N THR A 52 -21.40 -25.89 6.65
CA THR A 52 -20.97 -25.87 5.25
C THR A 52 -22.20 -25.87 4.36
N VAL A 53 -22.31 -24.88 3.47
CA VAL A 53 -23.42 -24.72 2.52
C VAL A 53 -22.88 -24.60 1.10
N GLU A 54 -23.67 -25.05 0.13
CA GLU A 54 -23.41 -24.83 -1.29
C GLU A 54 -24.36 -23.78 -1.84
N ILE A 55 -23.80 -22.72 -2.42
CA ILE A 55 -24.54 -21.65 -3.07
C ILE A 55 -24.33 -21.84 -4.58
N ARG A 56 -25.35 -22.33 -5.27
CA ARG A 56 -25.31 -22.60 -6.71
C ARG A 56 -25.60 -21.33 -7.51
N SER A 57 -24.83 -21.09 -8.56
CA SER A 57 -25.01 -19.96 -9.47
C SER A 57 -24.49 -20.29 -10.87
N LYS A 58 -24.95 -19.56 -11.90
CA LYS A 58 -24.40 -19.69 -13.26
C LYS A 58 -23.09 -18.90 -13.46
N ALA A 59 -22.77 -18.00 -12.53
CA ALA A 59 -21.58 -17.16 -12.56
C ALA A 59 -21.12 -16.82 -11.13
N VAL A 60 -19.81 -16.71 -10.94
CA VAL A 60 -19.14 -16.30 -9.71
C VAL A 60 -18.14 -15.20 -10.02
N ILE A 61 -18.20 -14.10 -9.26
CA ILE A 61 -17.23 -13.00 -9.33
C ILE A 61 -16.37 -13.04 -8.07
N LEU A 62 -15.07 -13.18 -8.22
CA LEU A 62 -14.10 -13.08 -7.14
C LEU A 62 -13.63 -11.62 -6.99
N ALA A 63 -14.04 -10.97 -5.90
CA ALA A 63 -13.66 -9.60 -5.55
C ALA A 63 -13.04 -9.55 -4.14
N CYS A 64 -12.06 -10.44 -3.90
CA CYS A 64 -11.62 -10.82 -2.56
C CYS A 64 -10.34 -10.12 -2.07
N GLY A 65 -9.86 -9.08 -2.76
CA GLY A 65 -8.59 -8.43 -2.44
C GLY A 65 -7.37 -9.28 -2.81
N GLY A 66 -6.18 -8.86 -2.37
CA GLY A 66 -4.92 -9.56 -2.59
C GLY A 66 -4.54 -10.53 -1.46
N PHE A 67 -3.23 -10.61 -1.23
CA PHE A 67 -2.63 -11.52 -0.23
C PHE A 67 -1.71 -10.82 0.77
N GLU A 68 -1.75 -9.49 0.86
CA GLU A 68 -0.86 -8.68 1.68
C GLU A 68 -0.94 -8.96 3.19
N SER A 69 -2.01 -9.61 3.66
CA SER A 69 -2.14 -10.05 5.06
C SER A 69 -1.62 -11.46 5.33
N ASN A 70 -1.23 -12.20 4.28
CA ASN A 70 -0.71 -13.54 4.42
C ASN A 70 0.83 -13.49 4.49
N ALA A 71 1.38 -13.61 5.70
CA ALA A 71 2.82 -13.56 5.94
C ALA A 71 3.60 -14.61 5.13
N GLU A 72 3.06 -15.82 4.96
CA GLU A 72 3.69 -16.88 4.18
C GLU A 72 3.73 -16.54 2.68
N MET A 73 2.60 -16.11 2.10
CA MET A 73 2.58 -15.69 0.70
C MET A 73 3.45 -14.45 0.45
N ARG A 74 3.54 -13.53 1.42
CA ARG A 74 4.46 -12.39 1.35
C ARG A 74 5.91 -12.83 1.30
N ALA A 75 6.34 -13.72 2.19
CA ALA A 75 7.70 -14.28 2.15
C ALA A 75 7.98 -15.02 0.83
N ARG A 76 6.99 -15.81 0.36
CA ARG A 76 7.10 -16.59 -0.88
C ARG A 76 7.24 -15.73 -2.12
N TYR A 77 6.41 -14.69 -2.28
CA TYR A 77 6.30 -13.94 -3.53
C TYR A 77 7.01 -12.58 -3.49
N LEU A 78 6.87 -11.81 -2.40
CA LEU A 78 7.50 -10.49 -2.28
C LEU A 78 8.98 -10.61 -1.86
N GLY A 79 9.34 -11.71 -1.20
CA GLY A 79 10.71 -12.06 -0.84
C GLY A 79 11.02 -11.90 0.65
N PRO A 80 12.31 -11.95 1.02
CA PRO A 80 12.75 -11.92 2.43
C PRO A 80 12.22 -10.71 3.20
N SER A 81 11.94 -10.90 4.49
CA SER A 81 11.47 -9.89 5.45
C SER A 81 10.07 -9.34 5.21
N TRP A 82 9.41 -9.67 4.09
CA TRP A 82 8.03 -9.21 3.85
C TRP A 82 7.01 -9.85 4.76
N ASP A 83 7.29 -11.02 5.34
CA ASP A 83 6.52 -11.62 6.42
C ASP A 83 6.50 -10.77 7.69
N LEU A 84 7.53 -9.95 7.93
CA LEU A 84 7.69 -9.07 9.09
C LEU A 84 7.13 -7.66 8.88
N ALA A 85 6.84 -7.28 7.63
CA ALA A 85 6.25 -5.98 7.33
C ALA A 85 4.87 -5.83 7.98
N LYS A 86 4.54 -4.61 8.45
CA LYS A 86 3.20 -4.32 8.95
C LYS A 86 2.20 -4.25 7.81
N VAL A 87 0.93 -4.51 8.11
CA VAL A 87 -0.17 -4.42 7.16
C VAL A 87 -0.98 -3.16 7.49
N ARG A 88 -1.15 -2.27 6.52
CA ARG A 88 -1.90 -1.02 6.72
C ARG A 88 -3.40 -1.26 6.87
N GLY A 89 -3.89 -2.28 6.19
CA GLY A 89 -5.30 -2.59 6.04
C GLY A 89 -5.79 -3.71 6.95
N THR A 90 -6.88 -4.33 6.51
CA THR A 90 -7.51 -5.47 7.19
C THR A 90 -6.53 -6.63 7.36
N ARG A 91 -6.73 -7.45 8.39
CA ARG A 91 -5.98 -8.71 8.60
C ARG A 91 -6.48 -9.88 7.74
N TYR A 92 -7.54 -9.67 6.95
CA TYR A 92 -8.28 -10.76 6.31
C TYR A 92 -7.94 -10.97 4.82
N ASN A 93 -7.18 -10.05 4.19
CA ASN A 93 -6.76 -10.17 2.79
C ASN A 93 -5.61 -11.19 2.66
N THR A 94 -5.97 -12.46 2.71
CA THR A 94 -5.04 -13.58 2.86
C THR A 94 -4.85 -14.40 1.58
N GLY A 95 -5.34 -13.91 0.43
CA GLY A 95 -5.19 -14.56 -0.87
C GLY A 95 -6.13 -15.73 -1.14
N GLN A 96 -7.19 -15.93 -0.32
CA GLN A 96 -8.08 -17.09 -0.47
C GLN A 96 -8.77 -17.14 -1.84
N GLY A 97 -9.28 -16.00 -2.34
CA GLY A 97 -9.89 -15.91 -3.66
C GLY A 97 -8.90 -16.25 -4.77
N ILE A 98 -7.67 -15.73 -4.67
CA ILE A 98 -6.58 -16.03 -5.61
C ILE A 98 -6.29 -17.53 -5.60
N ARG A 99 -6.11 -18.15 -4.42
CA ARG A 99 -5.88 -19.60 -4.30
C ARG A 99 -6.99 -20.42 -4.95
N MET A 100 -8.26 -20.10 -4.70
CA MET A 100 -9.40 -20.81 -5.31
C MET A 100 -9.38 -20.72 -6.84
N ALA A 101 -8.98 -19.58 -7.41
CA ALA A 101 -8.85 -19.43 -8.86
C ALA A 101 -7.67 -20.25 -9.40
N LEU A 102 -6.51 -20.18 -8.75
CA LEU A 102 -5.32 -20.94 -9.16
C LEU A 102 -5.53 -22.45 -9.11
N GLU A 103 -6.35 -22.94 -8.17
CA GLU A 103 -6.76 -24.36 -8.09
C GLU A 103 -7.61 -24.82 -9.28
N LEU A 104 -8.14 -23.89 -10.08
CA LEU A 104 -8.85 -24.15 -11.33
C LEU A 104 -8.01 -23.74 -12.56
N ASP A 105 -6.68 -23.82 -12.44
CA ASP A 105 -5.73 -23.49 -13.51
C ASP A 105 -5.81 -22.04 -14.03
N ALA A 106 -6.35 -21.11 -13.23
CA ALA A 106 -6.30 -19.69 -13.56
C ALA A 106 -4.86 -19.23 -13.74
N LEU A 107 -4.61 -18.42 -14.78
CA LEU A 107 -3.29 -17.90 -15.10
C LEU A 107 -2.84 -16.87 -14.05
N PRO A 108 -1.76 -17.13 -13.29
CA PRO A 108 -1.11 -16.10 -12.47
C PRO A 108 -0.59 -14.99 -13.38
N TYR A 109 -0.87 -13.73 -13.05
CA TYR A 109 -0.53 -12.60 -13.92
C TYR A 109 -0.13 -11.35 -13.15
N GLY A 110 0.62 -10.47 -13.80
CA GLY A 110 1.17 -9.25 -13.21
C GLY A 110 2.47 -9.47 -12.44
N HIS A 111 2.79 -8.50 -11.57
CA HIS A 111 4.05 -8.50 -10.81
C HIS A 111 3.86 -9.09 -9.41
N TRP A 112 4.05 -10.41 -9.28
CA TRP A 112 3.84 -11.13 -8.01
C TRP A 112 4.81 -10.75 -6.89
N SER A 113 6.03 -10.33 -7.25
CA SER A 113 7.02 -9.76 -6.32
C SER A 113 6.84 -8.26 -6.09
N GLY A 114 5.77 -7.67 -6.63
CA GLY A 114 5.44 -6.26 -6.51
C GLY A 114 4.30 -6.01 -5.53
N CYS A 115 4.41 -4.92 -4.78
CA CYS A 115 3.34 -4.44 -3.93
C CYS A 115 3.42 -2.92 -3.75
N HIS A 116 2.33 -2.35 -3.27
CA HIS A 116 2.30 -0.98 -2.77
C HIS A 116 2.63 -0.99 -1.29
N ALA A 117 3.76 -0.39 -0.91
CA ALA A 117 4.17 -0.23 0.48
C ALA A 117 4.68 1.18 0.77
N VAL A 118 4.33 1.69 1.95
CA VAL A 118 4.61 3.08 2.34
C VAL A 118 5.44 3.16 3.61
N GLY A 119 6.01 4.33 3.87
CA GLY A 119 6.51 4.68 5.21
C GLY A 119 5.35 4.73 6.20
N TRP A 120 5.44 3.91 7.24
CA TRP A 120 4.41 3.69 8.25
C TRP A 120 5.01 3.90 9.64
N ASP A 121 4.22 4.30 10.63
CA ASP A 121 4.75 4.54 11.97
C ASP A 121 5.40 3.28 12.57
N LEU A 122 6.60 3.44 13.15
CA LEU A 122 7.37 2.34 13.72
C LEU A 122 6.62 1.57 14.82
N ASN A 123 5.71 2.21 15.57
CA ASN A 123 4.95 1.57 16.64
C ASN A 123 3.46 1.34 16.30
N ALA A 124 3.07 1.51 15.03
CA ALA A 124 1.74 1.12 14.58
C ALA A 124 1.43 -0.37 14.90
N PRO A 125 0.16 -0.76 15.08
CA PRO A 125 -0.21 -2.16 15.23
C PRO A 125 0.20 -3.00 14.01
N PRO A 126 0.27 -4.35 14.16
CA PRO A 126 0.65 -5.24 13.05
C PRO A 126 -0.31 -5.17 11.84
N PHE A 127 -1.58 -4.83 12.10
CA PHE A 127 -2.63 -4.64 11.10
C PHE A 127 -3.29 -3.27 11.30
N GLY A 128 -4.06 -2.81 10.31
CA GLY A 128 -4.76 -1.54 10.35
C GLY A 128 -5.67 -1.39 11.58
N ASP A 129 -5.68 -0.19 12.13
CA ASP A 129 -6.55 0.21 13.24
C ASP A 129 -7.70 1.07 12.68
N LEU A 130 -8.94 0.64 12.89
CA LEU A 130 -10.12 1.38 12.40
C LEU A 130 -10.30 2.74 13.07
N ALA A 131 -9.81 2.93 14.30
CA ALA A 131 -9.93 4.20 15.02
C ALA A 131 -8.94 5.26 14.53
N VAL A 132 -7.75 4.83 14.09
CA VAL A 132 -6.70 5.73 13.56
C VAL A 132 -6.78 5.84 12.03
N GLY A 133 -7.21 4.78 11.36
CA GLY A 133 -7.30 4.68 9.92
C GLY A 133 -5.93 4.72 9.25
N ASP A 134 -5.83 5.47 8.16
CA ASP A 134 -4.61 5.58 7.36
C ASP A 134 -3.56 6.53 7.96
N ASN A 135 -3.88 7.22 9.07
CA ASN A 135 -3.03 8.27 9.66
C ASN A 135 -1.70 7.77 10.26
N PHE A 136 -1.45 6.47 10.32
CA PHE A 136 -0.13 5.94 10.65
C PHE A 136 0.91 6.17 9.53
N GLN A 137 0.48 6.43 8.30
CA GLN A 137 1.39 6.75 7.19
C GLN A 137 2.24 8.01 7.45
N LYS A 138 3.43 8.09 6.85
CA LYS A 138 4.37 9.20 7.02
C LYS A 138 4.97 9.62 5.68
N HIS A 139 4.25 10.48 4.99
CA HIS A 139 4.44 10.88 3.60
C HIS A 139 5.00 12.29 3.39
N SER A 140 5.29 13.03 4.45
CA SER A 140 5.92 14.36 4.36
C SER A 140 7.44 14.27 4.18
N TYR A 141 8.02 13.07 4.03
CA TYR A 141 9.46 12.85 3.82
C TYR A 141 10.11 13.73 2.74
N PRO A 142 9.44 14.21 1.66
CA PRO A 142 10.10 15.10 0.70
C PRO A 142 10.61 16.41 1.33
N LEU A 143 9.98 16.86 2.41
CA LEU A 143 10.35 18.10 3.12
C LEU A 143 11.52 17.93 4.09
N GLY A 144 11.96 16.69 4.33
CA GLY A 144 13.04 16.36 5.26
C GLY A 144 14.05 15.39 4.66
N ILE A 145 14.75 14.67 5.54
CA ILE A 145 15.65 13.56 5.16
C ILE A 145 15.28 12.29 5.90
N MET A 146 15.68 11.13 5.39
CA MET A 146 15.55 9.84 6.04
C MET A 146 16.92 9.25 6.36
N VAL A 147 17.11 8.82 7.60
CA VAL A 147 18.32 8.11 8.06
C VAL A 147 17.97 6.71 8.53
N ASN A 148 18.79 5.71 8.18
CA ASN A 148 18.63 4.33 8.65
C ASN A 148 19.40 4.07 9.95
N ALA A 149 19.37 2.83 10.45
CA ALA A 149 20.10 2.42 11.66
C ALA A 149 21.62 2.69 11.61
N ARG A 150 22.23 2.75 10.42
CA ARG A 150 23.66 3.08 10.26
C ARG A 150 23.93 4.58 10.26
N GLY A 151 22.92 5.42 10.53
CA GLY A 151 23.01 6.87 10.54
C GLY A 151 23.17 7.51 9.16
N GLY A 152 22.99 6.74 8.08
CA GLY A 152 23.15 7.24 6.71
C GLY A 152 21.82 7.48 6.00
N ARG A 153 21.80 8.45 5.08
CA ARG A 153 20.75 8.55 4.06
C ARG A 153 20.85 7.38 3.08
N PHE A 154 19.70 6.94 2.56
CA PHE A 154 19.61 5.74 1.73
C PHE A 154 18.65 5.86 0.53
N VAL A 155 17.96 6.99 0.41
CA VAL A 155 17.02 7.25 -0.68
C VAL A 155 16.98 8.74 -0.99
N ASP A 156 16.69 9.09 -2.24
CA ASP A 156 16.39 10.47 -2.63
C ASP A 156 14.96 10.83 -2.22
N GLU A 157 14.81 11.51 -1.09
CA GLU A 157 13.52 11.94 -0.58
C GLU A 157 12.84 12.96 -1.49
N GLY A 158 13.61 13.66 -2.34
CA GLY A 158 13.15 14.68 -3.27
C GLY A 158 13.09 14.22 -4.74
N ALA A 159 13.08 12.92 -5.02
CA ALA A 159 13.12 12.39 -6.39
C ALA A 159 11.91 12.81 -7.24
N ASP A 160 10.72 12.84 -6.64
CA ASP A 160 9.48 13.33 -7.25
C ASP A 160 8.46 13.67 -6.15
N PHE A 161 7.31 14.24 -6.52
CA PHE A 161 6.22 14.46 -5.59
C PHE A 161 5.84 13.16 -4.88
N ARG A 162 5.38 13.32 -3.63
CA ARG A 162 4.87 12.24 -2.78
C ARG A 162 4.08 11.19 -3.57
N ASN A 163 3.08 11.61 -4.35
CA ASN A 163 2.15 10.72 -5.05
C ASN A 163 2.82 9.75 -6.04
N TYR A 164 4.07 10.00 -6.44
CA TYR A 164 4.84 9.15 -7.35
C TYR A 164 5.95 8.36 -6.65
N THR A 165 6.23 8.60 -5.37
CA THR A 165 7.33 7.96 -4.64
C THR A 165 6.88 7.18 -3.41
N TYR A 166 5.74 7.56 -2.82
CA TYR A 166 5.32 7.01 -1.53
C TYR A 166 5.06 5.50 -1.55
N ALA A 167 4.54 4.99 -2.67
CA ALA A 167 4.14 3.59 -2.80
C ALA A 167 5.31 2.60 -2.98
N LYS A 168 6.53 3.11 -3.20
CA LYS A 168 7.75 2.30 -3.30
C LYS A 168 8.68 2.47 -2.09
N TYR A 169 8.61 3.59 -1.36
CA TYR A 169 9.56 3.86 -0.27
C TYR A 169 9.35 3.00 0.98
N GLY A 170 8.16 2.41 1.18
CA GLY A 170 7.99 1.41 2.23
C GLY A 170 8.91 0.20 2.04
N ALA A 171 9.01 -0.33 0.81
CA ALA A 171 9.91 -1.43 0.48
C ALA A 171 11.39 -1.06 0.68
N VAL A 172 11.77 0.19 0.35
CA VAL A 172 13.14 0.69 0.58
C VAL A 172 13.45 0.76 2.08
N ILE A 173 12.51 1.19 2.91
CA ILE A 173 12.63 1.21 4.39
C ILE A 173 12.74 -0.22 4.93
N LEU A 174 11.92 -1.15 4.41
CA LEU A 174 11.96 -2.57 4.81
C LEU A 174 13.35 -3.18 4.57
N ALA A 175 14.01 -2.81 3.46
CA ALA A 175 15.34 -3.30 3.13
C ALA A 175 16.48 -2.69 3.98
N GLN A 176 16.19 -1.69 4.82
CA GLN A 176 17.21 -1.09 5.69
C GLN A 176 17.52 -1.99 6.91
N PRO A 177 18.73 -1.90 7.49
CA PRO A 177 19.04 -2.62 8.72
C PRO A 177 18.05 -2.29 9.83
N GLY A 178 17.47 -3.34 10.44
CA GLY A 178 16.42 -3.21 11.45
C GLY A 178 15.02 -2.91 10.89
N MET A 179 14.85 -2.81 9.56
CA MET A 179 13.57 -2.53 8.89
C MET A 179 12.91 -1.20 9.33
N PHE A 180 13.74 -0.23 9.71
CA PHE A 180 13.29 1.09 10.14
C PHE A 180 14.17 2.21 9.61
N ALA A 181 13.62 3.42 9.67
CA ALA A 181 14.32 4.67 9.44
C ALA A 181 13.73 5.76 10.34
N TRP A 182 14.43 6.88 10.43
CA TRP A 182 13.92 8.11 11.04
C TRP A 182 13.81 9.19 9.96
N GLN A 183 12.64 9.82 9.87
CA GLN A 183 12.45 11.04 9.08
C GLN A 183 12.76 12.25 9.94
N ILE A 184 13.68 13.12 9.51
CA ILE A 184 14.13 14.29 10.27
C ILE A 184 13.69 15.56 9.56
N PHE A 185 13.10 16.47 10.32
CA PHE A 185 12.60 17.77 9.89
C PHE A 185 13.08 18.85 10.85
N ASP A 186 13.05 20.09 10.37
CA ASP A 186 13.29 21.26 11.18
C ASP A 186 12.10 22.23 11.13
N GLN A 187 12.14 23.26 11.98
CA GLN A 187 11.01 24.15 12.26
C GLN A 187 10.46 24.85 11.00
N LYS A 188 11.27 25.01 9.95
CA LYS A 188 10.85 25.69 8.71
C LYS A 188 9.70 24.96 8.01
N VAL A 189 9.60 23.64 8.16
CA VAL A 189 8.62 22.81 7.43
C VAL A 189 7.63 22.07 8.33
N ILE A 190 7.78 22.12 9.67
CA ILE A 190 6.87 21.40 10.61
C ILE A 190 5.39 21.76 10.39
N HIS A 191 5.09 23.03 10.14
CA HIS A 191 3.72 23.48 9.86
C HIS A 191 3.16 22.95 8.54
N MET A 192 4.01 22.52 7.61
CA MET A 192 3.64 21.95 6.31
C MET A 192 3.45 20.43 6.37
N LEU A 193 3.85 19.76 7.46
CA LEU A 193 3.66 18.31 7.60
C LEU A 193 2.16 17.98 7.59
N ARG A 194 1.83 16.82 7.04
CA ARG A 194 0.45 16.30 6.99
C ARG A 194 -0.05 15.91 8.39
N ASP A 195 -1.37 15.82 8.57
CA ASP A 195 -1.99 15.53 9.88
C ASP A 195 -1.62 14.16 10.46
N GLU A 196 -1.20 13.24 9.61
CA GLU A 196 -0.63 11.94 9.98
C GLU A 196 0.63 12.05 10.89
N TYR A 197 1.27 13.22 10.99
CA TYR A 197 2.37 13.50 11.94
C TYR A 197 1.89 14.02 13.30
N ARG A 198 0.59 14.31 13.44
CA ARG A 198 -0.01 14.97 14.61
C ARG A 198 -0.90 14.04 15.44
N ILE A 199 -1.02 12.76 15.05
CA ILE A 199 -1.77 11.77 15.82
C ILE A 199 -1.11 11.47 17.16
N LYS A 200 -1.91 11.02 18.14
CA LYS A 200 -1.41 10.69 19.49
C LYS A 200 -0.40 9.54 19.49
N GLN A 201 -0.53 8.62 18.55
CA GLN A 201 0.25 7.40 18.43
C GLN A 201 1.59 7.60 17.71
N VAL A 202 1.95 8.83 17.36
CA VAL A 202 3.15 9.10 16.58
C VAL A 202 4.41 8.78 17.37
N THR A 203 5.31 8.00 16.77
CA THR A 203 6.63 7.74 17.35
C THR A 203 7.58 8.87 16.98
N LYS A 204 7.81 9.81 17.91
CA LYS A 204 8.60 11.02 17.63
C LYS A 204 9.65 11.35 18.69
N ALA A 205 10.72 12.00 18.24
CA ALA A 205 11.70 12.70 19.07
C ALA A 205 11.71 14.18 18.69
N LYS A 206 11.99 15.05 19.66
CA LYS A 206 12.12 16.51 19.48
C LYS A 206 13.26 17.04 20.32
N ALA A 207 14.02 18.00 19.80
CA ALA A 207 15.08 18.67 20.55
C ALA A 207 15.42 20.04 19.94
N ASP A 208 16.08 20.91 20.70
CA ASP A 208 16.51 22.23 20.24
C ASP A 208 17.89 22.21 19.57
N THR A 209 18.58 21.07 19.61
CA THR A 209 19.86 20.87 18.91
C THR A 209 19.86 19.54 18.16
N LEU A 210 20.58 19.48 17.03
CA LEU A 210 20.75 18.23 16.28
C LEU A 210 21.46 17.16 17.11
N LYS A 211 22.45 17.53 17.93
CA LYS A 211 23.18 16.59 18.80
C LYS A 211 22.23 15.90 19.77
N GLU A 212 21.37 16.66 20.42
CA GLU A 212 20.37 16.13 21.34
C GLU A 212 19.27 15.35 20.61
N LEU A 213 18.83 15.81 19.43
CA LEU A 213 17.86 15.05 18.63
C LEU A 213 18.42 13.67 18.30
N VAL A 214 19.63 13.63 17.75
CA VAL A 214 20.28 12.40 17.29
C VAL A 214 20.53 11.43 18.45
N SER A 215 20.84 11.90 19.67
CA SER A 215 20.96 11.01 20.83
C SER A 215 19.64 10.37 21.26
N ARG A 216 18.49 10.90 20.80
CA ARG A 216 17.15 10.34 21.05
C ARG A 216 16.67 9.40 19.93
N LEU A 217 17.43 9.25 18.84
CA LEU A 217 17.07 8.37 17.72
C LEU A 217 17.48 6.93 18.04
N GLU A 218 16.59 6.20 18.69
CA GLU A 218 16.84 4.81 19.07
C GLU A 218 17.23 3.93 17.87
N GLY A 219 18.24 3.08 18.07
CA GLY A 219 18.76 2.15 17.06
C GLY A 219 19.64 2.79 15.97
N VAL A 220 19.89 4.10 16.01
CA VAL A 220 20.71 4.81 15.00
C VAL A 220 22.15 5.00 15.49
N ASP A 221 23.13 4.82 14.61
CA ASP A 221 24.50 5.31 14.83
C ASP A 221 24.50 6.85 14.90
N ALA A 222 24.48 7.36 16.13
CA ALA A 222 24.40 8.79 16.41
C ALA A 222 25.57 9.59 15.83
N LYS A 223 26.79 9.02 15.86
CA LYS A 223 27.98 9.70 15.37
C LYS A 223 27.91 9.85 13.85
N ARG A 224 27.58 8.77 13.13
CA ARG A 224 27.44 8.82 11.67
C ARG A 224 26.24 9.67 11.23
N CYS A 225 25.16 9.66 12.00
CA CYS A 225 23.98 10.49 11.73
C CYS A 225 24.29 11.98 11.75
N LEU A 226 25.01 12.47 12.77
CA LEU A 226 25.42 13.88 12.84
C LEU A 226 26.30 14.27 11.66
N GLN A 227 27.30 13.44 11.32
CA GLN A 227 28.14 13.67 10.14
C GLN A 227 27.33 13.72 8.85
N THR A 228 26.34 12.82 8.70
CA THR A 228 25.45 12.80 7.53
C THR A 228 24.63 14.08 7.42
N ILE A 229 24.12 14.62 8.53
CA ILE A 229 23.37 15.88 8.53
C ILE A 229 24.28 17.07 8.18
N GLU A 230 25.50 17.10 8.71
CA GLU A 230 26.50 18.13 8.39
C GLU A 230 26.95 18.08 6.91
N GLU A 231 27.20 16.88 6.38
CA GLU A 231 27.48 16.64 4.95
C GLU A 231 26.30 17.08 4.08
N TYR A 232 25.08 16.71 4.47
CA TYR A 232 23.86 17.11 3.78
C TYR A 232 23.71 18.63 3.72
N ASN A 233 23.73 19.31 4.87
CA ASN A 233 23.54 20.76 4.96
C ASN A 233 24.56 21.54 4.10
N ARG A 234 25.84 21.12 4.11
CA ARG A 234 26.91 21.76 3.31
C ARG A 234 26.76 21.55 1.81
N SER A 235 26.06 20.50 1.39
CA SER A 235 25.94 20.11 -0.02
C SER A 235 24.77 20.80 -0.73
N ILE A 236 23.92 21.54 0.00
CA ILE A 236 22.70 22.14 -0.55
C ILE A 236 23.01 23.34 -1.45
N ARG A 237 22.38 23.38 -2.61
CA ARG A 237 22.36 24.53 -3.53
C ARG A 237 21.39 25.60 -3.02
N THR A 238 21.85 26.38 -2.06
CA THR A 238 21.04 27.40 -1.38
C THR A 238 20.69 28.59 -2.28
N ASP A 239 21.39 28.74 -3.41
CA ASP A 239 21.14 29.72 -4.47
C ASP A 239 19.81 29.49 -5.23
N ILE A 240 19.28 28.27 -5.18
CA ILE A 240 18.00 27.91 -5.81
C ILE A 240 16.87 28.09 -4.80
N ALA A 241 15.88 28.92 -5.06
CA ALA A 241 14.79 29.19 -4.12
C ALA A 241 13.97 27.93 -3.78
N PHE A 242 13.59 27.78 -2.51
CA PHE A 242 12.72 26.69 -2.06
C PHE A 242 11.28 26.94 -2.50
N ASN A 243 10.65 25.97 -3.17
CA ASN A 243 9.23 26.01 -3.47
C ASN A 243 8.62 24.60 -3.31
N PRO A 244 7.81 24.35 -2.26
CA PRO A 244 7.26 23.03 -1.98
C PRO A 244 6.16 22.59 -2.96
N THR A 245 5.70 23.48 -3.85
CA THR A 245 4.57 23.22 -4.75
C THR A 245 5.00 22.75 -6.15
N ILE A 246 6.28 22.88 -6.49
CA ILE A 246 6.88 22.44 -7.75
C ILE A 246 8.11 21.60 -7.48
N LYS A 247 8.58 20.83 -8.48
CA LYS A 247 9.95 20.30 -8.47
C LYS A 247 10.92 21.47 -8.65
N ASP A 248 11.33 22.05 -7.53
CA ASP A 248 12.04 23.33 -7.47
C ASP A 248 13.51 23.24 -7.91
N GLY A 249 14.04 22.03 -8.08
CA GLY A 249 15.45 21.80 -8.41
C GLY A 249 16.41 22.21 -7.29
N ARG A 250 15.92 22.61 -6.11
CA ARG A 250 16.76 22.93 -4.95
C ARG A 250 17.32 21.63 -4.41
N CYS A 251 18.57 21.35 -4.74
CA CYS A 251 19.16 20.02 -4.61
C CYS A 251 20.45 20.00 -3.78
N THR A 252 20.98 18.80 -3.54
CA THR A 252 22.34 18.60 -3.00
C THR A 252 23.32 18.26 -4.11
N ALA A 253 24.55 18.79 -4.05
CA ALA A 253 25.65 18.46 -4.97
C ALA A 253 26.72 17.59 -4.28
N GLY A 254 27.25 16.59 -5.00
CA GLY A 254 28.40 15.79 -4.54
C GLY A 254 28.12 14.70 -3.50
N LEU A 255 26.85 14.46 -3.15
CA LEU A 255 26.47 13.35 -2.27
C LEU A 255 26.19 12.07 -3.08
N ALA A 256 26.56 10.91 -2.52
CA ALA A 256 26.26 9.61 -3.12
C ALA A 256 24.74 9.34 -3.23
N VAL A 257 23.98 9.77 -2.21
CA VAL A 257 22.52 9.80 -2.26
C VAL A 257 22.10 11.25 -2.51
N PRO A 258 21.61 11.60 -3.71
CA PRO A 258 21.18 12.96 -3.97
C PRO A 258 19.90 13.28 -3.18
N LYS A 259 19.64 14.56 -2.96
CA LYS A 259 18.30 15.08 -2.75
C LYS A 259 17.99 15.96 -3.95
N SER A 260 17.12 15.51 -4.85
CA SER A 260 16.95 16.15 -6.17
C SER A 260 16.11 17.43 -6.12
N ASN A 261 15.21 17.55 -5.13
CA ASN A 261 14.34 18.72 -4.94
C ASN A 261 14.11 18.96 -3.44
N TRP A 262 13.65 20.16 -3.10
CA TRP A 262 13.23 20.55 -1.75
C TRP A 262 14.32 20.38 -0.69
N ALA A 263 15.59 20.51 -1.07
CA ALA A 263 16.71 20.41 -0.14
C ALA A 263 16.79 21.66 0.74
N ASN A 264 16.28 21.55 1.97
CA ASN A 264 16.44 22.56 3.01
C ASN A 264 17.48 22.15 4.04
N PRO A 265 18.33 23.08 4.50
CA PRO A 265 19.25 22.79 5.59
C PRO A 265 18.46 22.50 6.85
N LEU A 266 18.92 21.54 7.65
CA LEU A 266 18.44 21.30 9.00
C LEU A 266 19.24 22.19 9.95
N ASP A 267 18.78 23.43 10.16
CA ASP A 267 19.50 24.45 10.93
C ASP A 267 18.61 25.29 11.85
N THR A 268 17.29 25.12 11.78
CA THR A 268 16.33 25.95 12.52
C THR A 268 15.60 25.11 13.57
N PRO A 269 15.89 25.28 14.87
CA PRO A 269 15.22 24.53 15.92
C PRO A 269 13.78 25.02 16.17
N PRO A 270 12.94 24.21 16.84
CA PRO A 270 13.22 22.84 17.26
C PRO A 270 13.23 21.86 16.08
N PHE A 271 14.06 20.83 16.20
CA PHE A 271 14.12 19.72 15.26
C PHE A 271 13.17 18.62 15.71
N GLU A 272 12.50 17.97 14.75
CA GLU A 272 11.61 16.84 15.02
C GLU A 272 11.99 15.64 14.14
N ALA A 273 11.98 14.46 14.73
CA ALA A 273 12.22 13.21 14.04
C ALA A 273 11.09 12.21 14.29
N TYR A 274 10.74 11.44 13.26
CA TYR A 274 9.63 10.51 13.25
C TYR A 274 10.11 9.12 12.84
N ALA A 275 9.90 8.12 13.70
CA ALA A 275 10.34 6.75 13.43
C ALA A 275 9.36 6.06 12.48
N VAL A 276 9.89 5.46 11.43
CA VAL A 276 9.11 4.81 10.38
C VAL A 276 9.61 3.40 10.09
N THR A 277 8.68 2.53 9.70
CA THR A 277 8.90 1.20 9.15
C THR A 277 8.09 1.05 7.86
N CYS A 278 7.98 -0.16 7.34
CA CYS A 278 7.21 -0.50 6.17
C CYS A 278 5.77 -0.93 6.53
N GLY A 279 4.80 -0.29 5.89
CA GLY A 279 3.41 -0.75 5.86
C GLY A 279 3.02 -1.22 4.46
N VAL A 280 2.77 -2.52 4.27
CA VAL A 280 2.22 -3.05 3.02
C VAL A 280 0.74 -2.70 2.91
N THR A 281 0.32 -2.32 1.70
CA THR A 281 -1.04 -1.90 1.40
C THR A 281 -1.81 -2.98 0.69
N PHE A 282 -1.24 -3.46 -0.41
CA PHE A 282 -1.90 -4.35 -1.37
C PHE A 282 -0.85 -4.88 -2.36
N THR A 283 -1.10 -6.04 -2.95
CA THR A 283 -0.19 -6.79 -3.84
C THR A 283 -0.52 -6.57 -5.32
N PHE A 284 0.48 -6.63 -6.20
CA PHE A 284 0.28 -6.35 -7.64
C PHE A 284 0.07 -7.60 -8.50
N GLY A 285 0.45 -8.77 -7.98
CA GLY A 285 0.18 -10.05 -8.62
C GLY A 285 -1.23 -10.54 -8.32
N GLY A 286 -1.83 -11.21 -9.30
CA GLY A 286 -3.18 -11.74 -9.19
C GLY A 286 -3.48 -12.68 -10.35
N VAL A 287 -4.74 -12.72 -10.79
CA VAL A 287 -5.18 -13.51 -11.94
C VAL A 287 -5.27 -12.67 -13.20
N LYS A 288 -5.07 -13.29 -14.36
CA LYS A 288 -5.39 -12.69 -15.65
C LYS A 288 -6.91 -12.65 -15.86
N ILE A 289 -7.40 -11.54 -16.41
CA ILE A 289 -8.78 -11.44 -16.91
C ILE A 289 -8.84 -11.04 -18.38
N SER A 290 -9.91 -11.45 -19.04
CA SER A 290 -10.31 -10.99 -20.38
C SER A 290 -10.81 -9.54 -20.34
N ALA A 291 -11.04 -8.94 -21.51
CA ALA A 291 -11.67 -7.63 -21.63
C ALA A 291 -13.12 -7.59 -21.09
N ALA A 292 -13.75 -8.76 -20.88
CA ALA A 292 -15.07 -8.89 -20.26
C ALA A 292 -14.99 -9.21 -18.76
N GLY A 293 -13.79 -9.32 -18.17
CA GLY A 293 -13.58 -9.62 -16.75
C GLY A 293 -13.58 -11.10 -16.39
N GLU A 294 -13.61 -12.00 -17.37
CA GLU A 294 -13.55 -13.45 -17.16
C GLU A 294 -12.13 -13.84 -16.78
N ILE A 295 -11.96 -14.71 -15.78
CA ILE A 295 -10.63 -15.24 -15.44
C ILE A 295 -10.15 -16.14 -16.58
N GLU A 296 -8.92 -15.93 -17.03
CA GLU A 296 -8.28 -16.78 -18.04
C GLU A 296 -7.49 -17.92 -17.38
N ASP A 297 -7.53 -19.09 -17.99
CA ASP A 297 -6.71 -20.25 -17.64
C ASP A 297 -5.28 -20.13 -18.20
N THR A 298 -4.42 -21.07 -17.83
CA THR A 298 -3.03 -21.14 -18.34
C THR A 298 -2.90 -21.37 -19.85
N ALA A 299 -3.97 -21.78 -20.54
CA ALA A 299 -4.03 -21.86 -22.00
C ALA A 299 -4.54 -20.56 -22.66
N GLY A 300 -4.81 -19.52 -21.86
CA GLY A 300 -5.31 -18.22 -22.31
C GLY A 300 -6.79 -18.23 -22.68
N LYS A 301 -7.57 -19.22 -22.20
CA LYS A 301 -9.01 -19.32 -22.44
C LYS A 301 -9.80 -18.88 -21.22
N PRO A 302 -10.96 -18.23 -21.37
CA PRO A 302 -11.83 -17.92 -20.24
C PRO A 302 -12.32 -19.19 -19.53
N ILE A 303 -12.21 -19.22 -18.20
CA ILE A 303 -12.81 -20.23 -17.34
C ILE A 303 -14.33 -19.95 -17.28
N PRO A 304 -15.20 -20.84 -17.82
CA PRO A 304 -16.61 -20.51 -17.98
C PRO A 304 -17.29 -20.23 -16.64
N GLY A 305 -17.94 -19.06 -16.54
CA GLY A 305 -18.69 -18.65 -15.35
C GLY A 305 -17.85 -18.07 -14.22
N LEU A 306 -16.54 -17.85 -14.42
CA LEU A 306 -15.66 -17.30 -13.40
C LEU A 306 -15.11 -15.93 -13.82
N TYR A 307 -15.25 -14.95 -12.94
CA TYR A 307 -14.83 -13.56 -13.16
C TYR A 307 -14.01 -13.05 -11.97
N ALA A 308 -13.22 -12.00 -12.17
CA ALA A 308 -12.51 -11.32 -11.09
C ALA A 308 -12.58 -9.80 -11.20
N ALA A 309 -12.46 -9.13 -10.06
CA ALA A 309 -12.43 -7.67 -9.97
C ALA A 309 -11.53 -7.17 -8.83
N GLY A 310 -11.15 -5.90 -8.92
CA GLY A 310 -10.35 -5.22 -7.91
C GLY A 310 -8.92 -5.71 -7.85
N GLU A 311 -8.36 -5.79 -6.65
CA GLU A 311 -6.94 -6.13 -6.42
C GLU A 311 -6.58 -7.55 -6.89
N MET A 312 -7.56 -8.45 -7.04
CA MET A 312 -7.32 -9.77 -7.61
C MET A 312 -6.85 -9.72 -9.07
N VAL A 313 -7.10 -8.62 -9.78
CA VAL A 313 -6.71 -8.47 -11.18
C VAL A 313 -5.23 -8.12 -11.28
N GLY A 314 -4.45 -9.07 -11.76
CA GLY A 314 -3.02 -8.89 -12.02
C GLY A 314 -2.76 -8.02 -13.25
N GLY A 315 -1.61 -7.34 -13.27
CA GLY A 315 -1.11 -6.64 -14.46
C GLY A 315 -1.56 -5.20 -14.62
N LEU A 316 -2.19 -4.62 -13.60
CA LEU A 316 -2.50 -3.18 -13.55
C LEU A 316 -1.32 -2.35 -13.00
N PHE A 317 -0.58 -2.89 -12.04
CA PHE A 317 0.53 -2.24 -11.37
C PHE A 317 1.76 -3.16 -11.39
N PHE A 318 2.95 -2.56 -11.41
CA PHE A 318 4.22 -3.30 -11.49
C PHE A 318 5.27 -2.71 -10.54
N HIS A 319 5.94 -1.64 -10.93
CA HIS A 319 7.03 -1.08 -10.11
C HIS A 319 6.58 0.08 -9.21
N ASN A 320 5.34 0.55 -9.41
CA ASN A 320 4.79 1.66 -8.66
C ASN A 320 3.26 1.64 -8.73
N TYR A 321 2.65 2.42 -7.84
CA TYR A 321 1.21 2.65 -7.79
C TYR A 321 0.94 4.16 -7.79
N PRO A 322 0.29 4.71 -8.84
CA PRO A 322 -0.17 6.08 -8.82
C PRO A 322 -1.30 6.26 -7.82
N GLY A 323 -1.21 7.28 -6.96
CA GLY A 323 -2.22 7.50 -5.92
C GLY A 323 -3.64 7.62 -6.46
N GLY A 324 -4.58 6.89 -5.83
CA GLY A 324 -6.02 6.93 -6.11
C GLY A 324 -6.52 5.88 -7.10
N THR A 325 -5.65 5.27 -7.90
CA THR A 325 -6.07 4.36 -8.99
C THR A 325 -6.62 3.02 -8.51
N GLY A 326 -6.39 2.63 -7.25
CA GLY A 326 -6.90 1.37 -6.67
C GLY A 326 -8.41 1.38 -6.49
N LEU A 327 -8.97 2.49 -6.00
CA LEU A 327 -10.42 2.67 -5.90
C LEU A 327 -11.06 2.70 -7.29
N THR A 328 -10.42 3.38 -8.24
CA THR A 328 -10.84 3.41 -9.64
C THR A 328 -10.85 2.00 -10.25
N SER A 329 -9.79 1.22 -10.03
CA SER A 329 -9.69 -0.17 -10.47
C SER A 329 -10.86 -1.01 -9.93
N GLY A 330 -11.11 -0.95 -8.62
CA GLY A 330 -12.22 -1.67 -7.99
C GLY A 330 -13.58 -1.31 -8.62
N ALA A 331 -13.86 -0.02 -8.81
CA ALA A 331 -15.12 0.44 -9.40
C ALA A 331 -15.27 0.03 -10.87
N VAL A 332 -14.21 0.17 -11.68
CA VAL A 332 -14.24 -0.12 -13.12
C VAL A 332 -14.36 -1.62 -13.37
N PHE A 333 -13.46 -2.43 -12.78
CA PHE A 333 -13.47 -3.87 -12.97
C PHE A 333 -14.65 -4.55 -12.26
N GLY A 334 -15.11 -4.00 -11.13
CA GLY A 334 -16.34 -4.46 -10.46
C GLY A 334 -17.57 -4.30 -11.36
N LYS A 335 -17.74 -3.11 -11.96
CA LYS A 335 -18.84 -2.86 -12.90
C LYS A 335 -18.74 -3.75 -14.15
N LEU A 336 -17.54 -3.91 -14.71
CA LEU A 336 -17.30 -4.76 -15.87
C LEU A 336 -17.68 -6.22 -15.59
N ALA A 337 -17.11 -6.81 -14.53
CA ALA A 337 -17.38 -8.20 -14.16
C ALA A 337 -18.87 -8.42 -13.84
N GLY A 338 -19.49 -7.48 -13.13
CA GLY A 338 -20.92 -7.51 -12.83
C GLY A 338 -21.81 -7.50 -14.08
N ALA A 339 -21.52 -6.62 -15.03
CA ALA A 339 -22.27 -6.52 -16.29
C ALA A 339 -22.14 -7.80 -17.13
N SER A 340 -20.92 -8.31 -17.29
CA SER A 340 -20.64 -9.52 -18.07
C SER A 340 -21.27 -10.77 -17.45
N ALA A 341 -21.11 -10.97 -16.14
CA ALA A 341 -21.72 -12.08 -15.42
C ALA A 341 -23.25 -12.01 -15.47
N GLY A 342 -23.83 -10.81 -15.33
CA GLY A 342 -25.27 -10.60 -15.48
C GLY A 342 -25.78 -10.91 -16.89
N GLY A 343 -25.02 -10.56 -17.92
CA GLY A 343 -25.31 -10.91 -19.31
C GLY A 343 -25.33 -12.42 -19.54
N ARG A 344 -24.31 -13.13 -19.04
CA ARG A 344 -24.21 -14.60 -19.13
C ARG A 344 -25.40 -15.32 -18.48
N VAL A 345 -25.89 -14.82 -17.35
CA VAL A 345 -26.99 -15.48 -16.60
C VAL A 345 -28.33 -15.37 -17.35
N LYS A 346 -28.54 -14.27 -18.08
CA LYS A 346 -29.76 -13.97 -18.85
C LYS A 346 -29.82 -14.72 -20.19
N GLY A 347 -28.67 -15.01 -20.79
CA GLY A 347 -28.55 -15.92 -21.94
C GLY A 347 -28.77 -17.37 -21.55
#